data_AF-A0A8H3D0B1-F1
#
_entry.id   AF-A0A8H3D0B1-F1
#
_cell.length_a   1.000
_cell.length_b   1.000
_cell.length_c   1.000
_cell.angle_alpha   90.00
_cell.angle_beta   90.00
_cell.angle_gamma   90.00
#
_symmetry.space_group_name_H-M   'P 1'
#
loop_
_entity.id
_entity.type
_entity.pdbx_description
1 polymer ?
#
loop_
_entity_poly.entity_id
_entity_poly.type
_entity_poly.pdbx_seq_one_letter_code
_entity_poly.pdbx_strand_id
1 'polypeptide(L)'
;MKSLSIAFDQELPLEGVAIRRHSKSKSGAASFRIDKDDYSGGMAKLRSNLAALFYKPGDERRLHLVVDLTRPRFLAPSEDEKLPETRAKLLNPNQRAAIELVLRAQDYALVLGMPGTGKTTMVVELIKELVRRGKSVLLTSYTHSAVDTILLKLLEVDFDVLRLGNIDKIHMEARKFALGAKETPETLEALERQLLRPPVVATTCLSIDQYVVLILCSV
;
A
#
# COMPACT_ATOMS: atom_id res chain seq x y z
N MET A 1 18.47 -19.65 23.69
CA MET A 1 17.22 -19.10 24.26
C MET A 1 17.00 -17.76 23.58
N LYS A 2 16.01 -17.63 22.67
CA LYS A 2 15.76 -16.36 21.96
C LYS A 2 15.04 -15.42 22.92
N SER A 3 15.66 -14.30 23.31
CA SER A 3 14.98 -13.26 24.08
C SER A 3 14.11 -12.42 23.13
N LEU A 4 12.85 -12.22 23.51
CA LEU A 4 11.94 -11.31 22.82
C LEU A 4 11.81 -10.06 23.69
N SER A 5 12.41 -8.96 23.26
CA SER A 5 12.26 -7.66 23.90
C SER A 5 11.09 -6.93 23.25
N ILE A 6 10.04 -6.62 24.02
CA ILE A 6 8.89 -5.83 23.56
C ILE A 6 8.99 -4.47 24.25
N ALA A 7 9.25 -3.42 23.47
CA ALA A 7 9.17 -2.05 23.95
C ALA A 7 7.71 -1.59 23.81
N PHE A 8 7.14 -1.07 24.90
CA PHE A 8 5.86 -0.36 24.85
C PHE A 8 6.18 1.15 24.84
N ASP A 9 5.55 1.90 23.94
CA ASP A 9 5.63 3.38 23.92
C ASP A 9 4.90 4.03 25.12
N GLN A 10 4.21 3.22 25.94
CA GLN A 10 3.55 3.67 27.17
C GLN A 10 3.95 2.74 28.33
N GLU A 11 4.34 3.33 29.46
CA GLU A 11 4.51 2.59 30.70
C GLU A 11 3.19 1.92 31.09
N LEU A 12 3.20 0.61 31.27
CA LEU A 12 2.04 -0.13 31.75
C LEU A 12 1.81 0.23 33.23
N PRO A 13 0.66 0.81 33.61
CA PRO A 13 0.39 1.16 35.00
C PRO A 13 0.14 -0.11 35.84
N LEU A 14 1.22 -0.62 36.44
CA LEU A 14 1.23 -1.89 37.20
C LEU A 14 0.29 -1.85 38.42
N GLU A 15 0.07 -0.67 39.00
CA GLU A 15 -0.82 -0.47 40.14
C GLU A 15 -2.29 -0.77 39.78
N GLY A 16 -2.75 -0.37 38.60
CA GLY A 16 -4.11 -0.66 38.13
C GLY A 16 -4.34 -2.15 37.82
N VAL A 17 -3.29 -2.87 37.42
CA VAL A 17 -3.33 -4.32 37.14
C VAL A 17 -3.40 -5.13 38.44
N ALA A 18 -2.78 -4.65 39.52
CA ALA A 18 -2.81 -5.30 40.83
C ALA A 18 -4.22 -5.35 41.46
N ILE A 19 -5.06 -4.34 41.19
CA ILE A 19 -6.42 -4.21 41.74
C ILE A 19 -7.38 -5.31 41.24
N ARG A 20 -7.14 -5.89 40.06
CA ARG A 20 -7.99 -6.95 39.47
C ARG A 20 -7.63 -8.38 39.87
N ARG A 21 -6.58 -8.58 40.66
CA ARG A 21 -6.22 -9.92 41.17
C ARG A 21 -7.13 -10.28 42.35
N HIS A 22 -8.15 -11.11 42.11
CA HIS A 22 -8.93 -11.78 43.18
C HIS A 22 -8.14 -12.80 44.02
N SER A 23 -6.81 -12.87 43.87
CA SER A 23 -5.93 -13.81 44.56
C SER A 23 -5.14 -13.09 45.66
N LYS A 24 -5.26 -13.57 46.90
CA LYS A 24 -4.59 -13.08 48.13
C LYS A 24 -3.06 -13.29 48.16
N SER A 25 -2.38 -13.45 47.02
CA SER A 25 -0.91 -13.56 46.97
C SER A 25 -0.28 -12.23 46.56
N LYS A 26 0.32 -11.53 47.54
CA LYS A 26 1.04 -10.26 47.39
C LYS A 26 2.56 -10.42 47.20
N SER A 27 3.08 -11.61 46.86
CA SER A 27 4.51 -11.80 46.65
C SER A 27 4.81 -12.46 45.31
N GLY A 28 5.31 -11.65 44.37
CA GLY A 28 5.82 -12.12 43.09
C GLY A 28 5.73 -11.05 42.01
N ALA A 29 6.77 -10.94 41.18
CA ALA A 29 6.77 -10.13 39.97
C ALA A 29 5.51 -10.44 39.14
N ALA A 30 4.89 -9.42 38.55
CA ALA A 30 3.70 -9.62 37.75
C ALA A 30 3.99 -10.58 36.60
N SER A 31 3.28 -11.72 36.55
CA SER A 31 3.29 -12.58 35.38
C SER A 31 2.41 -11.94 34.30
N PHE A 32 3.00 -11.68 33.14
CA PHE A 32 2.30 -11.18 31.96
C PHE A 32 2.05 -12.33 30.98
N ARG A 33 0.88 -12.31 30.36
CA ARG A 33 0.54 -13.17 29.24
C ARG A 33 0.23 -12.27 28.05
N ILE A 34 0.83 -12.59 26.92
CA ILE A 34 0.58 -11.90 25.66
C ILE A 34 -0.24 -12.85 24.82
N ASP A 35 -1.50 -12.47 24.61
CA ASP A 35 -2.38 -13.16 23.69
C ASP A 35 -2.42 -12.37 22.38
N LYS A 36 -2.46 -13.11 21.26
CA LYS A 36 -2.57 -12.51 19.94
C LYS A 36 -4.01 -12.09 19.73
N ASP A 37 -4.23 -10.82 19.39
CA ASP A 37 -5.52 -10.35 18.90
C ASP A 37 -5.60 -10.61 17.39
N ASP A 38 -6.41 -11.61 17.00
CA ASP A 38 -6.51 -12.07 15.62
C ASP A 38 -7.51 -11.27 14.75
N TYR A 39 -8.39 -10.44 15.34
CA TYR A 39 -9.60 -9.99 14.63
C TYR A 39 -9.90 -8.48 14.67
N SER A 40 -9.43 -7.73 15.66
CA SER A 40 -9.97 -6.39 15.92
C SER A 40 -9.66 -5.35 14.83
N GLY A 41 -8.41 -5.26 14.37
CA GLY A 41 -7.96 -4.17 13.50
C GLY A 41 -8.39 -4.27 12.03
N GLY A 42 -8.48 -5.49 11.47
CA GLY A 42 -8.80 -5.69 10.05
C GLY A 42 -10.28 -5.54 9.72
N MET A 43 -11.16 -6.07 10.59
CA MET A 43 -12.61 -6.07 10.36
C MET A 43 -13.24 -4.68 10.50
N ALA A 44 -12.72 -3.84 11.39
CA ALA A 44 -13.17 -2.45 11.51
C ALA A 44 -12.99 -1.70 10.18
N LYS A 45 -11.82 -1.84 9.54
CA LYS A 45 -11.50 -1.19 8.26
C LYS A 45 -12.38 -1.66 7.11
N LEU A 46 -12.60 -2.97 7.02
CA LEU A 46 -13.52 -3.55 6.03
C LEU A 46 -14.93 -2.95 6.15
N ARG A 47 -15.45 -2.84 7.38
CA ARG A 47 -16.75 -2.22 7.63
C ARG A 47 -16.77 -0.74 7.26
N SER A 48 -15.72 0.01 7.61
CA SER A 48 -15.61 1.44 7.25
C SER A 48 -15.58 1.65 5.73
N ASN A 49 -14.85 0.80 4.98
CA ASN A 49 -14.80 0.89 3.51
C ASN A 49 -16.16 0.60 2.87
N LEU A 50 -16.89 -0.39 3.39
CA LEU A 50 -18.26 -0.67 2.93
C LEU A 50 -19.19 0.50 3.25
N ALA A 51 -19.12 1.04 4.46
CA ALA A 51 -19.88 2.21 4.86
C ALA A 51 -19.60 3.42 3.96
N ALA A 52 -18.32 3.69 3.65
CA ALA A 52 -17.90 4.76 2.73
C ALA A 52 -18.38 4.54 1.29
N LEU A 53 -18.58 3.29 0.86
CA LEU A 53 -19.12 2.98 -0.46
C LEU A 53 -20.63 3.24 -0.55
N PHE A 54 -21.39 2.90 0.49
CA PHE A 54 -22.87 2.89 0.46
C PHE A 54 -23.53 4.13 1.09
N TYR A 55 -22.91 4.82 2.05
CA TYR A 55 -23.52 5.95 2.75
C TYR A 55 -23.12 7.30 2.13
N LYS A 56 -24.10 8.19 1.94
CA LYS A 56 -23.91 9.50 1.30
C LYS A 56 -22.94 10.40 2.09
N PRO A 57 -22.04 11.13 1.40
CA PRO A 57 -21.98 11.34 -0.05
C PRO A 57 -21.47 10.15 -0.89
N GLY A 58 -20.91 9.09 -0.29
CA GLY A 58 -20.60 7.81 -0.94
C GLY A 58 -19.64 7.87 -2.13
N ASP A 59 -19.25 6.71 -2.67
CA ASP A 59 -18.58 6.63 -3.99
C ASP A 59 -19.51 5.97 -4.99
N GLU A 60 -20.46 6.75 -5.52
CA GLU A 60 -21.48 6.26 -6.45
C GLU A 60 -20.85 5.63 -7.70
N ARG A 61 -19.75 6.18 -8.20
CA ARG A 61 -19.07 5.63 -9.38
C ARG A 61 -18.51 4.24 -9.09
N ARG A 62 -17.81 4.05 -7.96
CA ARG A 62 -17.28 2.74 -7.56
C ARG A 62 -18.41 1.76 -7.23
N LEU A 63 -19.52 2.23 -6.67
CA LEU A 63 -20.71 1.42 -6.41
C LEU A 63 -21.28 0.86 -7.71
N HIS A 64 -21.52 1.69 -8.73
CA HIS A 64 -22.04 1.22 -10.03
C HIS A 64 -21.09 0.22 -10.73
N LEU A 65 -19.78 0.43 -10.63
CA LEU A 65 -18.78 -0.43 -11.25
C LEU A 65 -18.63 -1.79 -10.53
N VAL A 66 -18.66 -1.80 -9.19
CA VAL A 66 -18.34 -2.99 -8.38
C VAL A 66 -19.59 -3.75 -7.93
N VAL A 67 -20.67 -3.05 -7.58
CA VAL A 67 -21.91 -3.64 -7.06
C VAL A 67 -22.90 -3.89 -8.20
N ASP A 68 -23.15 -2.88 -9.02
CA ASP A 68 -24.11 -3.00 -10.14
C ASP A 68 -23.48 -3.61 -11.40
N LEU A 69 -22.18 -3.89 -11.35
CA LEU A 69 -21.40 -4.53 -12.43
C LEU A 69 -21.49 -3.79 -13.76
N THR A 70 -21.57 -2.45 -13.70
CA THR A 70 -21.49 -1.60 -14.88
C THR A 70 -20.18 -1.88 -15.62
N ARG A 71 -20.26 -2.12 -16.92
CA ARG A 71 -19.08 -2.47 -17.73
C ARG A 71 -18.05 -1.34 -17.70
N PRO A 72 -16.76 -1.63 -17.41
CA PRO A 72 -15.71 -0.63 -17.44
C PRO A 72 -15.49 -0.12 -18.87
N ARG A 73 -15.17 1.17 -18.99
CA ARG A 73 -14.92 1.85 -20.26
C ARG A 73 -13.44 1.87 -20.59
N PHE A 74 -13.16 1.84 -21.89
CA PHE A 74 -11.81 1.92 -22.45
C PHE A 74 -11.80 2.92 -23.60
N LEU A 75 -10.72 3.68 -23.72
CA LEU A 75 -10.48 4.50 -24.90
C LEU A 75 -10.33 3.62 -26.15
N ALA A 76 -10.65 4.17 -27.31
CA ALA A 76 -10.30 3.56 -28.59
C ALA A 76 -8.77 3.42 -28.69
N PRO A 77 -8.25 2.38 -29.36
CA PRO A 77 -6.80 2.27 -29.55
C PRO A 77 -6.28 3.49 -30.33
N SER A 78 -5.31 4.21 -29.76
CA SER A 78 -4.57 5.26 -30.45
C SER A 78 -3.06 5.01 -30.37
N GLU A 79 -2.26 5.76 -31.13
CA GLU A 79 -0.80 5.69 -31.05
C GLU A 79 -0.27 6.15 -29.68
N ASP A 80 -1.01 7.01 -28.98
CA ASP A 80 -0.56 7.56 -27.70
C ASP A 80 -0.50 6.48 -26.61
N GLU A 81 -1.38 5.47 -26.62
CA GLU A 81 -1.38 4.38 -25.61
C GLU A 81 -0.43 3.22 -25.95
N LYS A 82 0.32 3.30 -27.04
CA LYS A 82 1.32 2.27 -27.36
C LYS A 82 2.59 2.44 -26.52
N LEU A 83 3.20 1.31 -26.20
CA LEU A 83 4.52 1.29 -25.59
C LEU A 83 5.60 1.68 -26.62
N PRO A 84 6.61 2.48 -26.24
CA PRO A 84 7.77 2.70 -27.08
C PRO A 84 8.43 1.38 -27.48
N GLU A 85 8.86 1.25 -28.74
CA GLU A 85 9.40 -0.01 -29.28
C GLU A 85 10.56 -0.58 -28.46
N THR A 86 11.40 0.28 -27.90
CA THR A 86 12.54 -0.09 -27.05
C THR A 86 12.10 -0.87 -25.81
N ARG A 87 10.96 -0.52 -25.21
CA ARG A 87 10.37 -1.23 -24.06
C ARG A 87 9.49 -2.39 -24.48
N ALA A 88 8.77 -2.26 -25.58
CA ALA A 88 7.94 -3.33 -26.13
C ALA A 88 8.76 -4.62 -26.40
N LYS A 89 10.04 -4.49 -26.78
CA LYS A 89 10.96 -5.62 -26.98
C LYS A 89 11.36 -6.36 -25.70
N LEU A 90 11.23 -5.73 -24.53
CA LEU A 90 11.54 -6.33 -23.24
C LEU A 90 10.38 -7.18 -22.69
N LEU A 91 9.21 -7.10 -23.33
CA LEU A 91 7.97 -7.71 -22.86
C LEU A 91 7.48 -8.75 -23.86
N ASN A 92 6.87 -9.82 -23.35
CA ASN A 92 6.17 -10.75 -24.23
C ASN A 92 4.86 -10.12 -24.76
N PRO A 93 4.27 -10.66 -25.85
CA PRO A 93 3.06 -10.10 -26.44
C PRO A 93 1.88 -9.94 -25.47
N ASN A 94 1.70 -10.88 -24.53
CA ASN A 94 0.62 -10.83 -23.55
C ASN A 94 0.84 -9.73 -22.49
N GLN A 95 2.08 -9.53 -22.05
CA GLN A 95 2.43 -8.45 -21.12
C GLN A 95 2.24 -7.08 -21.77
N ARG A 96 2.67 -6.93 -23.02
CA ARG A 96 2.45 -5.70 -23.79
C ARG A 96 0.95 -5.40 -23.96
N ALA A 97 0.17 -6.38 -24.40
CA ALA A 97 -1.27 -6.23 -24.55
C ALA A 97 -1.96 -5.87 -23.22
N ALA A 98 -1.49 -6.44 -22.10
CA ALA A 98 -1.99 -6.10 -20.78
C ALA A 98 -1.67 -4.64 -20.39
N ILE A 99 -0.45 -4.15 -20.65
CA ILE A 99 -0.09 -2.76 -20.37
C ILE A 99 -0.91 -1.81 -21.24
N GLU A 100 -1.02 -2.07 -22.55
CA GLU A 100 -1.83 -1.25 -23.47
C GLU A 100 -3.32 -1.23 -23.07
N LEU A 101 -3.86 -2.35 -22.59
CA LEU A 101 -5.22 -2.41 -22.04
C LEU A 101 -5.37 -1.50 -20.83
N VAL A 102 -4.40 -1.52 -19.90
CA VAL A 102 -4.43 -0.66 -18.71
C VAL A 102 -4.29 0.81 -19.08
N LEU A 103 -3.42 1.16 -20.02
CA LEU A 103 -3.23 2.54 -20.47
C LEU A 103 -4.50 3.14 -21.10
N ARG A 104 -5.37 2.30 -21.66
CA ARG A 104 -6.66 2.70 -22.25
C ARG A 104 -7.81 2.68 -21.24
N ALA A 105 -7.63 2.14 -20.04
CA ALA A 105 -8.71 1.97 -19.08
C ALA A 105 -9.14 3.32 -18.49
N GLN A 106 -10.43 3.64 -18.59
CA GLN A 106 -11.01 4.83 -17.97
C GLN A 106 -11.58 4.53 -16.57
N ASP A 107 -11.94 3.27 -16.32
CA ASP A 107 -12.53 2.80 -15.06
C ASP A 107 -11.60 1.81 -14.34
N TYR A 108 -11.52 0.56 -14.79
CA TYR A 108 -10.56 -0.43 -14.29
C TYR A 108 -10.22 -1.48 -15.35
N ALA A 109 -9.05 -2.11 -15.22
CA ALA A 109 -8.63 -3.24 -16.03
C ALA A 109 -8.25 -4.42 -15.13
N LEU A 110 -8.65 -5.63 -15.53
CA LEU A 110 -8.29 -6.86 -14.84
C LEU A 110 -7.25 -7.61 -15.65
N VAL A 111 -6.05 -7.76 -15.08
CA VAL A 111 -4.96 -8.50 -15.72
C VAL A 111 -4.76 -9.82 -15.00
N LEU A 112 -5.10 -10.91 -15.69
CA LEU A 112 -4.85 -12.26 -15.19
C LEU A 112 -3.39 -12.64 -15.48
N GLY A 113 -2.65 -13.03 -14.45
CA GLY A 113 -1.31 -13.59 -14.65
C GLY A 113 -1.16 -14.97 -14.03
N MET A 114 -0.92 -15.95 -14.88
CA MET A 114 -0.60 -17.32 -14.48
C MET A 114 0.70 -17.37 -13.65
N PRO A 115 0.94 -18.41 -12.84
CA PRO A 115 2.20 -18.60 -12.15
C PRO A 115 3.40 -18.54 -13.13
N GLY A 116 4.48 -17.87 -12.75
CA GLY A 116 5.70 -17.77 -13.56
C GLY A 116 5.67 -16.78 -14.74
N THR A 117 4.55 -16.13 -15.08
CA THR A 117 4.44 -15.26 -16.28
C THR A 117 5.05 -13.86 -16.14
N GLY A 118 5.87 -13.62 -15.12
CA GLY A 118 6.52 -12.33 -14.93
C GLY A 118 5.57 -11.17 -14.59
N LYS A 119 4.44 -11.43 -13.90
CA LYS A 119 3.50 -10.40 -13.42
C LYS A 119 4.20 -9.21 -12.76
N THR A 120 5.13 -9.48 -11.86
CA THR A 120 5.89 -8.45 -11.15
C THR A 120 6.68 -7.57 -12.14
N THR A 121 7.32 -8.17 -13.15
CA THR A 121 8.03 -7.43 -14.20
C THR A 121 7.07 -6.55 -14.99
N MET A 122 5.90 -7.09 -15.36
CA MET A 122 4.88 -6.32 -16.07
C MET A 122 4.38 -5.12 -15.23
N VAL A 123 4.09 -5.32 -13.94
CA VAL A 123 3.68 -4.23 -13.04
C VAL A 123 4.76 -3.16 -12.92
N VAL A 124 6.04 -3.55 -12.82
CA VAL A 124 7.16 -2.61 -12.78
C VAL A 124 7.23 -1.76 -14.05
N GLU A 125 7.12 -2.38 -15.23
CA GLU A 125 7.14 -1.65 -16.50
C GLU A 125 5.90 -0.75 -16.67
N LEU A 126 4.74 -1.18 -16.19
CA LEU A 126 3.53 -0.35 -16.14
C LEU A 126 3.73 0.89 -15.25
N ILE A 127 4.29 0.72 -14.05
CA ILE A 127 4.56 1.85 -13.14
C ILE A 127 5.51 2.86 -13.82
N LYS A 128 6.63 2.39 -14.38
CA LYS A 128 7.58 3.24 -15.09
C LYS A 128 6.92 3.99 -16.25
N GLU A 129 6.00 3.35 -16.97
CA GLU A 129 5.31 3.96 -18.10
C GLU A 129 4.27 5.01 -17.65
N LEU A 130 3.53 4.74 -16.58
CA LEU A 130 2.59 5.70 -15.99
C LEU A 130 3.32 6.96 -15.49
N VAL A 131 4.43 6.79 -14.76
CA VAL A 131 5.24 7.92 -14.26
C VAL A 131 5.82 8.73 -15.42
N ARG A 132 6.34 8.07 -16.46
CA ARG A 132 6.85 8.74 -17.67
C ARG A 132 5.78 9.61 -18.36
N ARG A 133 4.51 9.22 -18.25
CA ARG A 133 3.35 9.96 -18.77
C ARG A 133 2.83 11.03 -17.78
N GLY A 134 3.57 11.30 -16.70
CA GLY A 134 3.21 12.30 -15.69
C GLY A 134 2.05 11.87 -14.79
N LYS A 135 1.75 10.58 -14.67
CA LYS A 135 0.71 10.06 -13.77
C LYS A 135 1.30 9.74 -12.40
N SER A 136 0.50 9.97 -11.35
CA SER A 136 0.76 9.44 -10.01
C SER A 136 0.27 7.99 -9.91
N VAL A 137 0.92 7.20 -9.06
CA VAL A 137 0.65 5.77 -8.90
C VAL A 137 0.58 5.39 -7.42
N LEU A 138 -0.57 4.85 -7.01
CA LEU A 138 -0.73 4.18 -5.72
C LEU A 138 -0.56 2.66 -5.90
N LEU A 139 0.57 2.13 -5.45
CA LEU A 139 0.86 0.70 -5.45
C LEU A 139 0.38 0.04 -4.15
N THR A 140 -0.55 -0.92 -4.25
CA THR A 140 -1.07 -1.64 -3.07
C THR A 140 -1.03 -3.15 -3.21
N SER A 141 -0.84 -3.85 -2.09
CA SER A 141 -1.08 -5.29 -1.98
C SER A 141 -1.52 -5.67 -0.57
N TYR A 142 -2.03 -6.89 -0.39
CA TYR A 142 -2.46 -7.38 0.92
C TYR A 142 -1.27 -7.58 1.88
N THR A 143 -0.14 -8.08 1.38
CA THR A 143 1.05 -8.38 2.20
C THR A 143 2.17 -7.38 1.97
N HIS A 144 2.96 -7.12 3.02
CA HIS A 144 4.17 -6.30 2.93
C HIS A 144 5.14 -6.85 1.89
N SER A 145 5.40 -8.17 1.92
CA SER A 145 6.35 -8.83 1.02
C SER A 145 6.01 -8.64 -0.46
N ALA A 146 4.73 -8.63 -0.84
CA ALA A 146 4.33 -8.45 -2.24
C ALA A 146 4.59 -7.02 -2.73
N VAL A 147 4.31 -6.01 -1.89
CA VAL A 147 4.65 -4.60 -2.19
C VAL A 147 6.16 -4.46 -2.33
N ASP A 148 6.90 -4.97 -1.35
CA ASP A 148 8.34 -4.78 -1.29
C ASP A 148 9.06 -5.50 -2.45
N THR A 149 8.58 -6.67 -2.88
CA THR A 149 9.10 -7.38 -4.08
C THR A 149 9.04 -6.52 -5.35
N ILE A 150 8.00 -5.69 -5.49
CA ILE A 150 7.89 -4.76 -6.62
C ILE A 150 8.86 -3.59 -6.42
N LEU A 151 8.95 -3.04 -5.20
CA LEU A 151 9.86 -1.95 -4.87
C LEU A 151 11.34 -2.30 -5.07
N LEU A 152 11.75 -3.54 -4.80
CA LEU A 152 13.12 -4.00 -5.06
C LEU A 152 13.50 -3.91 -6.55
N LYS A 153 12.53 -3.97 -7.45
CA LYS A 153 12.75 -3.77 -8.90
C LYS A 153 12.69 -2.30 -9.33
N LEU A 154 12.36 -1.40 -8.40
CA LEU A 154 12.33 0.04 -8.58
C LEU A 154 13.50 0.75 -7.88
N LEU A 155 14.51 0.01 -7.38
CA LEU A 155 15.65 0.59 -6.68
C LEU A 155 16.46 1.59 -7.54
N GLU A 156 16.57 1.32 -8.84
CA GLU A 156 17.43 2.03 -9.79
C GLU A 156 16.63 2.92 -10.76
N VAL A 157 15.45 3.39 -10.36
CA VAL A 157 14.65 4.31 -11.18
C VAL A 157 15.02 5.77 -10.91
N ASP A 158 14.73 6.63 -11.88
CA ASP A 158 15.04 8.06 -11.90
C ASP A 158 13.95 8.94 -11.24
N PHE A 159 12.98 8.32 -10.56
CA PHE A 159 11.89 9.00 -9.88
C PHE A 159 11.75 8.59 -8.41
N ASP A 160 11.19 9.49 -7.61
CA ASP A 160 11.00 9.25 -6.18
C ASP A 160 9.88 8.23 -5.89
N VAL A 161 10.10 7.40 -4.87
CA VAL A 161 9.10 6.43 -4.39
C VAL A 161 8.93 6.57 -2.87
N LEU A 162 7.69 6.55 -2.39
CA LEU A 162 7.34 6.60 -0.98
C LEU A 162 6.70 5.30 -0.51
N ARG A 163 7.29 4.63 0.46
CA ARG A 163 6.74 3.42 1.09
C ARG A 163 6.15 3.77 2.46
N LEU A 164 4.84 3.57 2.60
CA LEU A 164 4.09 3.85 3.83
C LEU A 164 3.82 2.59 4.64
N GLY A 165 4.30 2.52 5.88
CA GLY A 165 4.04 1.41 6.79
C GLY A 165 5.12 1.28 7.86
N ASN A 166 4.91 0.39 8.83
CA ASN A 166 5.91 0.14 9.87
C ASN A 166 7.21 -0.41 9.24
N ILE A 167 8.34 0.27 9.51
CA ILE A 167 9.67 -0.04 9.01
C ILE A 167 10.15 -1.45 9.37
N ASP A 168 9.71 -1.99 10.50
CA ASP A 168 10.05 -3.35 10.96
C ASP A 168 9.44 -4.43 10.06
N LYS A 169 8.35 -4.10 9.37
CA LYS A 169 7.65 -4.99 8.44
C LYS A 169 8.09 -4.80 6.98
N ILE A 170 8.95 -3.82 6.71
CA ILE A 170 9.45 -3.51 5.38
C ILE A 170 10.78 -4.21 5.15
N HIS A 171 10.92 -4.84 3.98
CA HIS A 171 12.16 -5.47 3.54
C HIS A 171 13.35 -4.50 3.64
N MET A 172 14.50 -4.98 4.13
CA MET A 172 15.66 -4.15 4.47
C MET A 172 16.09 -3.20 3.34
N GLU A 173 16.25 -3.72 2.11
CA GLU A 173 16.60 -2.91 0.93
C GLU A 173 15.49 -1.93 0.49
N ALA A 174 14.22 -2.25 0.77
CA ALA A 174 13.09 -1.38 0.46
C ALA A 174 12.90 -0.27 1.51
N ARG A 175 13.59 -0.33 2.66
CA ARG A 175 13.52 0.71 3.70
C ARG A 175 14.00 2.07 3.21
N LYS A 176 14.84 2.14 2.17
CA LYS A 176 15.24 3.42 1.56
C LYS A 176 14.05 4.24 1.05
N PHE A 177 12.94 3.58 0.70
CA PHE A 177 11.70 4.23 0.30
C PHE A 177 10.79 4.57 1.49
N ALA A 178 11.04 4.00 2.67
CA ALA A 178 10.16 4.12 3.81
C ALA A 178 10.18 5.54 4.38
N LEU A 179 9.00 6.09 4.70
CA LEU A 179 8.90 7.41 5.32
C LEU A 179 9.73 7.48 6.63
N GLY A 180 9.68 6.43 7.45
CA GLY A 180 10.44 6.36 8.71
C GLY A 180 11.96 6.17 8.56
N ALA A 181 12.47 6.01 7.34
CA ALA A 181 13.91 6.03 7.06
C ALA A 181 14.40 7.40 6.59
N LYS A 182 13.48 8.34 6.30
CA LYS A 182 13.82 9.72 5.94
C LYS A 182 14.05 10.54 7.21
N GLU A 183 14.86 11.58 7.10
CA GLU A 183 15.03 12.55 8.18
C GLU A 183 13.69 13.23 8.52
N THR A 184 13.47 13.46 9.81
CA THR A 184 12.28 14.15 10.29
C THR A 184 12.25 15.56 9.70
N PRO A 185 11.19 15.95 8.97
CA PRO A 185 11.12 17.27 8.36
C PRO A 185 10.97 18.35 9.44
N GLU A 186 11.79 19.39 9.36
CA GLU A 186 11.75 20.54 10.28
C GLU A 186 10.75 21.63 9.85
N THR A 187 10.29 21.60 8.59
CA THR A 187 9.32 22.57 8.04
C THR A 187 8.16 21.87 7.33
N LEU A 188 7.05 22.60 7.16
CA LEU A 188 5.89 22.10 6.42
C LEU A 188 6.24 21.81 4.96
N GLU A 189 7.05 22.66 4.32
CA GLU A 189 7.49 22.47 2.93
C GLU A 189 8.36 21.23 2.79
N ALA A 190 9.20 20.93 3.78
CA ALA A 190 9.99 19.70 3.81
C ALA A 190 9.09 18.47 3.93
N LEU A 191 8.06 18.53 4.78
CA LEU A 191 7.06 17.47 4.92
C LEU A 191 6.26 17.26 3.62
N GLU A 192 5.77 18.34 3.01
CA GLU A 192 5.05 18.30 1.73
C GLU A 192 5.93 17.70 0.62
N ARG A 193 7.21 18.07 0.55
CA ARG A 193 8.15 17.47 -0.40
C ARG A 193 8.33 15.97 -0.17
N GLN A 194 8.36 15.51 1.08
CA GLN A 194 8.52 14.09 1.37
C GLN A 194 7.26 13.27 1.01
N LEU A 195 6.07 13.87 1.14
CA LEU A 195 4.79 13.18 1.02
C LEU A 195 4.09 13.34 -0.34
N LEU A 196 4.16 14.52 -0.96
CA LEU A 196 3.38 14.88 -2.14
C LEU A 196 4.19 14.86 -3.45
N ARG A 197 5.52 15.01 -3.36
CA ARG A 197 6.39 14.98 -4.54
C ARG A 197 6.55 13.59 -5.18
N PRO A 198 6.66 12.48 -4.40
CA PRO A 198 6.90 11.18 -5.01
C PRO A 198 5.74 10.76 -5.94
N PRO A 199 5.98 10.51 -7.24
CA PRO A 199 4.93 10.08 -8.16
C PRO A 199 4.44 8.67 -7.86
N VAL A 200 5.19 7.86 -7.09
CA VAL A 200 4.79 6.51 -6.69
C VAL A 200 4.71 6.42 -5.17
N VAL A 201 3.53 6.05 -4.67
CA VAL A 201 3.32 5.75 -3.25
C VAL A 201 2.90 4.29 -3.10
N ALA A 202 3.56 3.57 -2.21
CA ALA A 202 3.41 2.15 -2.02
C ALA A 202 2.97 1.84 -0.58
N THR A 203 1.91 1.06 -0.41
CA THR A 203 1.40 0.67 0.91
C THR A 203 0.66 -0.66 0.88
N THR A 204 0.28 -1.19 2.05
CA THR A 204 -0.61 -2.35 2.13
C THR A 204 -2.07 -1.90 2.09
N CYS A 205 -2.99 -2.74 1.59
CA CYS A 205 -4.42 -2.39 1.50
C CYS A 205 -5.07 -2.09 2.88
N LEU A 206 -4.45 -2.52 3.98
CA LEU A 206 -4.94 -2.27 5.34
C LEU A 206 -4.41 -0.95 5.93
N SER A 207 -3.61 -0.19 5.20
CA SER A 207 -2.98 1.06 5.66
C SER A 207 -3.52 2.30 4.95
N ILE A 208 -4.70 2.20 4.34
CA ILE A 208 -5.35 3.25 3.53
C ILE A 208 -5.70 4.49 4.38
N ASP A 209 -5.89 4.34 5.70
CA ASP A 209 -6.24 5.44 6.60
C ASP A 209 -5.07 6.39 6.91
N GLN A 210 -3.87 6.14 6.36
CA GLN A 210 -2.81 7.14 6.46
C GLN A 210 -3.24 8.39 5.68
N TYR A 211 -3.25 9.54 6.36
CA TYR A 211 -3.65 10.84 5.80
C TYR A 211 -3.02 11.13 4.43
N VAL A 212 -1.79 10.66 4.21
CA VAL A 212 -1.07 10.74 2.94
C VAL A 212 -1.81 10.07 1.78
N VAL A 213 -2.38 8.88 2.00
CA VAL A 213 -3.14 8.14 0.97
C VAL A 213 -4.45 8.84 0.65
N LEU A 214 -5.12 9.38 1.67
CA LEU A 214 -6.35 10.15 1.49
C LEU A 214 -6.11 11.44 0.69
N ILE A 215 -5.01 12.14 0.96
CA ILE A 215 -4.63 13.34 0.21
C ILE A 215 -4.33 12.98 -1.25
N LEU A 216 -3.51 11.95 -1.51
CA LEU A 216 -3.14 11.55 -2.86
C LEU A 216 -4.31 11.03 -3.71
N CYS A 217 -5.35 10.49 -3.08
CA CYS A 217 -6.56 10.02 -3.75
C CYS A 217 -7.65 11.11 -3.91
N SER A 218 -7.48 12.28 -3.29
CA SER A 218 -8.45 13.39 -3.33
C SER A 218 -8.06 14.50 -4.33
N VAL A 219 -6.88 14.41 -4.94
CA VAL A 219 -6.36 15.30 -5.99
C VAL A 219 -6.47 14.60 -7.34
#